data_AF-A0A967WMG8-F1
#
_entry.id   AF-A0A967WMG8-F1
#
_cell.length_a   1.000
_cell.length_b   1.000
_cell.length_c   1.000
_cell.angle_alpha   90.00
_cell.angle_beta   90.00
_cell.angle_gamma   90.00
#
_symmetry.space_group_name_H-M   'P 1'
#
loop_
_entity.id
_entity.type
_entity.pdbx_description
1 polymer ?
#
loop_
_entity_poly.entity_id
_entity_poly.type
_entity_poly.pdbx_seq_one_letter_code
_entity_poly.pdbx_strand_id
1 'polypeptide(L)'
;MHVNEMVARLQSVLTPDLLKQPYRRQVEAGANPLTGHCYVASEALYHLCGGAESGLTPCSVRHEGTVHWYLKTLTNDPIDPTAAQFKTPVPYEQGRGRGFLTKQPSKRAQTVIDRYQSLDNPRES
;
A
#
# COMPACT_ATOMS: atom_id res chain seq x y z
N MET A 1 2.01 -2.69 -18.11
CA MET A 1 1.07 -2.63 -16.97
C MET A 1 1.19 -1.24 -16.37
N HIS A 2 0.11 -0.46 -16.40
CA HIS A 2 0.14 0.89 -15.83
C HIS A 2 0.08 0.80 -14.30
N VAL A 3 0.76 1.70 -13.59
CA VAL A 3 0.77 1.72 -12.11
C VAL A 3 -0.66 1.74 -11.53
N ASN A 4 -1.60 2.43 -12.19
CA ASN A 4 -3.00 2.48 -11.77
C ASN A 4 -3.70 1.11 -11.86
N GLU A 5 -3.39 0.30 -12.87
CA GLU A 5 -3.91 -1.07 -12.99
C GLU A 5 -3.35 -1.97 -11.88
N MET A 6 -2.06 -1.81 -11.55
CA MET A 6 -1.43 -2.52 -10.42
C MET A 6 -2.10 -2.15 -9.10
N VAL A 7 -2.39 -0.86 -8.89
CA VAL A 7 -3.07 -0.37 -7.68
C VAL A 7 -4.46 -1.00 -7.54
N ALA A 8 -5.27 -1.00 -8.59
CA ALA A 8 -6.62 -1.57 -8.54
C ALA A 8 -6.60 -3.08 -8.21
N ARG A 9 -5.67 -3.83 -8.82
CA ARG A 9 -5.47 -5.25 -8.54
C ARG A 9 -4.90 -5.50 -7.14
N LEU A 10 -4.01 -4.64 -6.66
CA LEU A 10 -3.49 -4.72 -5.30
C LEU A 10 -4.62 -4.48 -4.29
N GLN A 11 -5.48 -3.50 -4.53
CA GLN A 11 -6.62 -3.20 -3.66
C GLN A 11 -7.60 -4.37 -3.52
N SER A 12 -7.82 -5.17 -4.58
CA SER A 12 -8.74 -6.31 -4.53
C SER A 12 -8.27 -7.46 -3.62
N VAL A 13 -6.97 -7.50 -3.27
CA VAL A 13 -6.40 -8.50 -2.37
C VAL A 13 -6.13 -7.97 -0.95
N LEU A 14 -6.46 -6.70 -0.70
CA LEU A 14 -6.40 -6.08 0.63
C LEU A 14 -7.61 -6.49 1.45
N THR A 15 -7.40 -7.40 2.39
CA THR A 15 -8.45 -7.92 3.26
C THR A 15 -8.16 -7.61 4.74
N PRO A 16 -9.17 -7.64 5.63
CA PRO A 16 -9.00 -7.27 7.04
C PRO A 16 -8.01 -8.15 7.83
N ASP A 17 -7.67 -9.36 7.39
CA ASP A 17 -6.65 -10.20 8.04
C ASP A 17 -5.23 -9.65 7.96
N LEU A 18 -4.97 -8.74 7.02
CA LEU A 18 -3.71 -8.00 6.92
C LEU A 18 -3.63 -6.86 7.94
N LEU A 19 -4.74 -6.50 8.58
CA LEU A 19 -4.81 -5.40 9.53
C LEU A 19 -4.46 -5.85 10.95
N LYS A 20 -3.69 -5.01 11.64
CA LYS A 20 -3.54 -5.10 13.11
C LYS A 20 -4.80 -4.52 13.76
N GLN A 21 -5.17 -4.99 14.96
CA GLN A 21 -6.07 -4.21 15.82
C GLN A 21 -5.33 -2.91 16.19
N PRO A 22 -5.96 -1.71 16.16
CA PRO A 22 -7.39 -1.42 16.10
C PRO A 22 -8.01 -1.28 14.69
N TYR A 23 -7.21 -1.13 13.63
CA TYR A 23 -7.71 -0.85 12.27
C TYR A 23 -8.68 -1.91 11.75
N ARG A 24 -8.41 -3.19 12.05
CA ARG A 24 -9.30 -4.29 11.69
C ARG A 24 -10.73 -4.08 12.21
N ARG A 25 -10.87 -3.66 13.47
CA ARG A 25 -12.19 -3.39 14.07
C ARG A 25 -12.88 -2.19 13.43
N GLN A 26 -12.12 -1.17 13.02
CA GLN A 26 -12.68 -0.01 12.33
C GLN A 26 -13.29 -0.43 10.98
N VAL A 27 -12.56 -1.22 10.20
CA VAL A 27 -13.05 -1.73 8.91
C VAL A 27 -14.25 -2.66 9.10
N GLU A 28 -14.20 -3.57 10.08
CA GLU A 28 -15.33 -4.44 10.43
C GLU A 28 -16.56 -3.64 10.92
N ALA A 29 -16.35 -2.45 11.52
CA ALA A 29 -17.41 -1.53 11.93
C ALA A 29 -17.89 -0.59 10.81
N GLY A 30 -17.44 -0.77 9.56
CA GLY A 30 -17.89 -0.02 8.39
C GLY A 30 -17.02 1.18 8.00
N ALA A 31 -15.79 1.29 8.52
CA ALA A 31 -14.80 2.22 7.96
C ALA A 31 -14.42 1.85 6.52
N ASN A 32 -13.70 2.74 5.84
CA ASN A 32 -13.23 2.48 4.48
C ASN A 32 -12.39 1.18 4.43
N PRO A 33 -12.60 0.28 3.45
CA PRO A 33 -11.84 -0.97 3.35
C PRO A 33 -10.31 -0.82 3.28
N LEU A 34 -9.81 0.34 2.87
CA LEU A 34 -8.38 0.66 2.77
C LEU A 34 -7.77 1.17 4.08
N THR A 35 -8.59 1.44 5.10
CA THR A 35 -8.14 1.98 6.39
C THR A 35 -7.12 1.05 7.05
N GLY A 36 -5.91 1.57 7.27
CA GLY A 36 -4.83 0.84 7.94
C GLY A 36 -4.00 -0.06 7.02
N HIS A 37 -4.30 -0.12 5.72
CA HIS A 37 -3.50 -0.88 4.74
C HIS A 37 -2.34 -0.10 4.17
N CYS A 38 -2.25 1.22 4.36
CA CYS A 38 -1.26 2.09 3.69
C CYS A 38 0.18 1.53 3.72
N TYR A 39 0.65 1.10 4.89
CA TYR A 39 1.99 0.52 5.01
C TYR A 39 2.16 -0.76 4.17
N VAL A 40 1.26 -1.72 4.33
CA VAL A 40 1.35 -3.03 3.67
C VAL A 40 1.14 -2.90 2.16
N ALA A 41 0.23 -2.02 1.75
CA ALA A 41 -0.07 -1.76 0.35
C ALA A 41 1.10 -1.07 -0.36
N SER A 42 1.69 -0.02 0.25
CA SER A 42 2.87 0.65 -0.32
C SER A 42 4.10 -0.25 -0.33
N GLU A 43 4.32 -1.06 0.71
CA GLU A 43 5.43 -2.01 0.76
C GLU A 43 5.28 -3.10 -0.32
N ALA A 44 4.10 -3.70 -0.45
CA ALA A 44 3.84 -4.70 -1.47
C ALA A 44 4.03 -4.13 -2.88
N LEU A 45 3.49 -2.93 -3.16
CA LEU A 45 3.65 -2.28 -4.47
C LEU A 45 5.11 -1.99 -4.78
N TYR A 46 5.87 -1.49 -3.81
CA TYR A 46 7.30 -1.24 -3.96
C TYR A 46 8.06 -2.49 -4.39
N HIS A 47 7.81 -3.64 -3.73
CA HIS A 47 8.46 -4.89 -4.09
C HIS A 47 7.96 -5.46 -5.43
N LEU A 48 6.67 -5.36 -5.74
CA LEU A 48 6.12 -5.75 -7.05
C LEU A 48 6.75 -4.96 -8.21
N CYS A 49 7.15 -3.72 -7.98
CA CYS A 49 7.82 -2.88 -8.98
C CYS A 49 9.33 -3.12 -9.07
N GLY A 50 9.92 -4.05 -8.32
CA GLY A 50 11.37 -4.32 -8.32
C GLY A 50 12.13 -3.73 -7.13
N GLY A 51 11.44 -3.24 -6.11
CA GLY A 51 12.04 -2.77 -4.87
C GLY A 51 13.01 -1.60 -5.11
N ALA A 52 14.25 -1.71 -4.62
CA ALA A 52 15.24 -0.64 -4.73
C ALA A 52 15.60 -0.28 -6.19
N GLU A 53 15.49 -1.24 -7.11
CA GLU A 53 15.79 -1.05 -8.53
C GLU A 53 14.66 -0.33 -9.28
N SER A 54 13.46 -0.25 -8.67
CA SER A 54 12.29 0.41 -9.27
C SER A 54 12.41 1.94 -9.37
N GLY A 55 13.35 2.54 -8.63
CA GLY A 55 13.45 3.99 -8.47
C GLY A 55 12.31 4.60 -7.63
N LEU A 56 11.42 3.80 -7.05
CA LEU A 56 10.38 4.28 -6.16
C LEU A 56 10.94 4.60 -4.78
N THR A 57 10.53 5.75 -4.24
CA THR A 57 10.92 6.19 -2.90
C THR A 57 9.73 6.04 -1.96
N PRO A 58 9.81 5.22 -0.90
CA PRO A 58 8.78 5.19 0.12
C PRO A 58 8.76 6.50 0.91
N CYS A 59 7.56 6.99 1.18
CA CYS A 59 7.33 8.23 1.87
C CYS A 59 6.29 8.03 2.98
N SER A 60 6.43 8.83 4.04
CA SER A 60 5.44 8.89 5.12
C SER A 60 5.04 10.33 5.40
N VAL A 61 3.75 10.57 5.62
CA VAL A 61 3.19 11.86 6.03
C VAL A 61 2.20 11.66 7.17
N ARG A 62 2.02 12.65 8.05
CA ARG A 62 0.93 12.63 9.03
C ARG A 62 -0.30 13.25 8.39
N HIS A 63 -1.40 12.50 8.35
CA HIS A 63 -2.66 12.95 7.76
C HIS A 63 -3.85 12.42 8.57
N GLU A 64 -4.86 13.25 8.82
CA GLU A 64 -6.06 12.93 9.61
C GLU A 64 -5.75 12.19 10.94
N GLY A 65 -4.70 12.61 11.65
CA GLY A 65 -4.32 12.05 12.95
C GLY A 65 -3.52 10.74 12.91
N THR A 66 -3.30 10.14 11.74
CA THR A 66 -2.50 8.91 11.57
C THR A 66 -1.26 9.12 10.71
N VAL A 67 -0.35 8.16 10.73
CA VAL A 67 0.79 8.10 9.79
C VAL A 67 0.32 7.38 8.53
N HIS A 68 0.53 8.03 7.40
CA HIS A 68 0.16 7.53 6.09
C HIS A 68 1.41 7.25 5.26
N TRP A 69 1.42 6.10 4.58
CA TRP A 69 2.52 5.64 3.74
C TRP A 69 2.09 5.62 2.28
N TYR A 70 3.00 6.05 1.42
CA TYR A 70 2.83 6.10 -0.03
C TYR A 70 4.20 6.00 -0.71
N LEU A 71 4.23 5.93 -2.05
CA LEU A 71 5.47 5.91 -2.84
C LEU A 71 5.58 7.20 -3.66
N LYS A 72 6.80 7.63 -3.98
CA LYS A 72 7.07 8.66 -4.98
C LYS A 72 7.88 8.07 -6.12
N THR A 73 7.59 8.50 -7.35
CA THR A 73 8.43 8.23 -8.52
C THR A 73 9.73 9.04 -8.46
N LEU A 74 10.64 8.77 -9.39
CA LEU A 74 11.84 9.59 -9.61
C LEU A 74 11.52 11.05 -9.99
N THR A 75 10.33 11.30 -10.55
CA THR A 75 9.80 12.63 -10.90
C THR A 75 9.06 13.30 -9.75
N ASN A 76 9.05 12.71 -8.55
CA ASN A 76 8.31 13.13 -7.35
C ASN A 76 6.78 13.00 -7.42
N ASP A 77 6.25 12.29 -8.41
CA ASP A 77 4.80 12.04 -8.50
C ASP A 77 4.39 11.00 -7.44
N PRO A 78 3.32 11.25 -6.66
CA PRO A 78 2.86 10.33 -5.64
C PRO A 78 2.10 9.13 -6.25
N ILE A 79 2.43 7.94 -5.77
CA ILE A 79 1.70 6.69 -5.99
C ILE A 79 1.14 6.24 -4.64
N ASP A 80 -0.17 6.35 -4.47
CA ASP A 80 -0.85 6.04 -3.22
C ASP A 80 -2.01 5.07 -3.44
N PRO A 81 -1.82 3.77 -3.14
CA PRO A 81 -2.86 2.77 -3.27
C PRO A 81 -4.02 2.94 -2.29
N THR A 82 -3.90 3.84 -1.30
CA THR A 82 -4.82 3.95 -0.17
C THR A 82 -5.26 5.37 0.13
N ALA A 83 -5.08 6.31 -0.81
CA ALA A 83 -5.49 7.71 -0.67
C ALA A 83 -6.97 7.85 -0.33
N ALA A 84 -7.80 6.98 -0.91
CA ALA A 84 -9.25 6.97 -0.72
C ALA A 84 -9.70 6.59 0.70
N GLN A 85 -8.78 6.19 1.60
CA GLN A 85 -9.12 5.97 3.01
C GLN A 85 -9.46 7.29 3.75
N PHE A 86 -9.03 8.43 3.23
CA PHE A 86 -9.18 9.75 3.85
C PHE A 86 -10.34 10.55 3.28
N LYS A 87 -10.84 11.49 4.07
CA LYS A 87 -11.90 12.41 3.65
C LYS A 87 -11.34 13.63 2.91
N THR A 88 -10.08 13.99 3.20
CA THR A 88 -9.39 15.15 2.65
C THR A 88 -8.16 14.74 1.82
N PRO A 89 -7.75 15.55 0.83
CA PRO A 89 -6.56 15.27 0.03
C PRO A 89 -5.32 15.07 0.89
N VAL A 90 -4.53 14.05 0.57
CA VAL A 90 -3.28 13.75 1.29
C VAL A 90 -2.24 14.85 1.00
N PRO A 91 -1.59 15.45 2.02
CA PRO A 91 -0.62 16.52 1.83
C PRO A 91 0.77 15.98 1.43
N TYR A 92 0.90 15.43 0.22
CA TYR A 92 2.11 14.74 -0.25
C TYR A 92 3.39 15.61 -0.24
N GLU A 93 3.25 16.93 -0.31
CA GLU A 93 4.36 17.89 -0.22
C GLU A 93 5.02 17.91 1.17
N GLN A 94 4.28 17.53 2.21
CA GLN A 94 4.79 17.48 3.58
C GLN A 94 5.41 16.11 3.91
N GLY A 95 5.22 15.12 3.05
CA GLY A 95 5.71 13.77 3.31
C GLY A 95 7.22 13.68 3.11
N ARG A 96 7.84 12.81 3.93
CA ARG A 96 9.29 12.62 3.95
C ARG A 96 9.64 11.26 3.40
N GLY A 97 10.61 11.23 2.48
CA GLY A 97 11.24 10.00 1.98
C GLY A 97 11.89 9.23 3.12
N ARG A 98 11.54 7.96 3.27
CA ARG A 98 12.09 7.02 4.23
C ARG A 98 12.19 5.66 3.56
N GLY A 99 13.30 4.96 3.73
CA GLY A 99 13.36 3.55 3.34
C GLY A 99 12.36 2.72 4.17
N PHE A 100 11.84 1.63 3.58
CA PHE A 100 11.24 0.59 4.40
C PHE A 100 12.31 0.02 5.35
N LEU A 101 11.87 -0.45 6.52
CA LEU A 101 12.75 -0.98 7.56
C LEU A 101 13.55 -2.22 7.12
N THR A 102 13.07 -2.93 6.09
CA THR A 102 13.61 -4.23 5.66
C THR A 102 13.90 -4.24 4.15
N LYS A 103 14.96 -4.96 3.76
CA LYS A 103 15.27 -5.24 2.35
C LYS A 103 14.28 -6.20 1.69
N GLN A 104 13.66 -7.04 2.49
CA GLN A 104 12.65 -8.02 2.09
C GLN A 104 11.27 -7.54 2.53
N PRO A 105 10.20 -7.91 1.80
CA PRO A 105 8.85 -7.56 2.20
C PRO A 105 8.54 -8.14 3.59
N SER A 106 7.84 -7.37 4.41
CA SER A 106 7.28 -7.88 5.65
C SER A 106 6.34 -9.07 5.37
N LYS A 107 6.12 -9.95 6.38
CA LYS A 107 5.22 -11.11 6.22
C LYS A 107 3.85 -10.76 5.63
N ARG A 108 3.29 -9.61 6.02
CA ARG A 108 1.99 -9.13 5.52
C ARG A 108 2.08 -8.60 4.10
N ALA A 109 3.16 -7.90 3.75
CA ALA A 109 3.40 -7.48 2.38
C ALA A 109 3.63 -8.68 1.45
N GLN A 110 4.37 -9.69 1.90
CA GLN A 110 4.53 -10.94 1.15
C GLN A 110 3.19 -11.61 0.88
N THR A 111 2.29 -11.71 1.88
CA THR A 111 0.92 -12.23 1.65
C THR A 111 0.16 -11.44 0.58
N VAL A 112 0.30 -10.11 0.54
CA VAL A 112 -0.32 -9.29 -0.52
C VAL A 112 0.30 -9.58 -1.88
N ILE A 113 1.62 -9.68 -1.97
CA ILE A 113 2.35 -10.03 -3.20
C ILE A 113 1.90 -11.40 -3.73
N ASP A 114 1.84 -12.41 -2.87
CA ASP A 114 1.45 -13.78 -3.24
C ASP A 114 0.01 -13.83 -3.78
N ARG A 115 -0.92 -13.11 -3.12
CA ARG A 115 -2.32 -13.00 -3.56
C ARG A 115 -2.43 -12.24 -4.88
N TYR A 116 -1.69 -11.15 -5.03
CA TYR A 116 -1.64 -10.36 -6.26
C TYR A 116 -1.18 -11.22 -7.45
N GLN A 117 -0.09 -11.98 -7.27
CA GLN A 117 0.45 -12.84 -8.32
C GLN A 117 -0.48 -14.02 -8.66
N SER A 118 -1.25 -14.50 -7.67
CA SER A 118 -2.24 -15.56 -7.90
C SER A 118 -3.42 -15.11 -8.76
N LEU A 119 -3.66 -13.80 -8.91
CA LEU A 119 -4.68 -13.28 -9.82
C LEU A 119 -4.32 -13.53 -11.30
N ASP A 120 -3.02 -13.59 -11.64
CA ASP A 120 -2.55 -13.86 -13.01
C ASP A 120 -2.47 -15.36 -13.33
N ASN A 121 -2.41 -16.20 -12.30
CA ASN A 121 -2.38 -17.65 -12.42
C ASN A 121 -3.56 -18.25 -11.63
N PRO A 122 -4.80 -18.19 -12.16
CA PRO A 122 -5.89 -18.96 -11.61
C PRO A 122 -5.51 -20.43 -11.78
N ARG A 123 -4.96 -21.06 -10.74
CA ARG A 123 -4.84 -22.52 -10.72
C ARG A 123 -6.27 -23.05 -10.79
N GLU A 124 -6.55 -23.73 -11.90
CA GLU A 124 -7.73 -24.58 -12.05
C GLU A 124 -7.95 -25.33 -10.74
N SER A 125 -9.10 -25.07 -10.11
CA SER A 125 -9.61 -25.84 -8.98
C SER A 125 -10.77 -26.68 -9.47
#